data_AF-A0A949U3V7-F1
#
_entry.id   AF-A0A949U3V7-F1
#
_cell.length_a   1.000
_cell.length_b   1.000
_cell.length_c   1.000
_cell.angle_alpha   90.00
_cell.angle_beta   90.00
_cell.angle_gamma   90.00
#
_symmetry.space_group_name_H-M   'P 1'
#
loop_
_entity.id
_entity.type
_entity.pdbx_description
1 polymer ?
#
loop_
_entity_poly.entity_id
_entity_poly.type
_entity_poly.pdbx_seq_one_letter_code
_entity_poly.pdbx_strand_id
1 'polypeptide(L)'
;NGVYHTSQPYCWQYVGGYCDIYDDVFNAATSMNKRKYPFKVGNTEYIIWMWKGDYLNLGAGGEVGIYDNSHSVPSLNIKGVNTPAIDNVPGLYEVSKENSLNMTLNATINDSTTVFNWNPGKPNWWITGWNPKFQNIAEENIVLSGTIDFSGHDDMWSSFYSAHNRDFNLTFHPDTHTVDFKWQK
;
A
#
# COMPACT_ATOMS: atom_id res chain seq x y z
N ASN A 1 10.02 2.47 21.78
CA ASN A 1 9.39 3.70 21.25
C ASN A 1 7.99 3.50 20.66
N GLY A 2 7.22 2.46 21.03
CA GLY A 2 5.74 2.42 20.96
C GLY A 2 5.05 2.50 19.58
N VAL A 3 5.75 2.90 18.52
CA VAL A 3 5.23 2.93 17.15
C VAL A 3 5.34 1.53 16.57
N TYR A 4 4.22 1.01 16.07
CA TYR A 4 4.19 -0.25 15.35
C TYR A 4 4.65 0.00 13.92
N HIS A 5 5.87 -0.46 13.63
CA HIS A 5 6.41 -0.54 12.28
C HIS A 5 6.42 -1.99 11.87
N THR A 6 5.90 -2.31 10.70
CA THR A 6 6.04 -3.65 10.15
C THR A 6 6.50 -3.58 8.71
N SER A 7 7.60 -4.28 8.41
CA SER A 7 8.16 -4.46 7.08
C SER A 7 8.68 -5.90 6.94
N GLN A 8 7.74 -6.85 7.04
CA GLN A 8 7.95 -8.31 6.92
C GLN A 8 9.02 -8.94 7.85
N PRO A 9 9.03 -10.29 8.05
CA PRO A 9 8.03 -11.31 7.70
C PRO A 9 7.12 -11.71 8.87
N TYR A 10 7.21 -11.07 10.03
CA TYR A 10 6.35 -11.36 11.20
C TYR A 10 5.11 -10.46 11.23
N CYS A 11 4.31 -10.56 10.17
CA CYS A 11 3.00 -9.95 10.09
C CYS A 11 1.95 -11.07 10.09
N TRP A 12 0.88 -10.92 10.86
CA TRP A 12 -0.39 -11.68 10.81
C TRP A 12 -1.01 -11.83 9.40
N GLN A 13 -0.43 -11.17 8.39
CA GLN A 13 -0.75 -11.21 6.96
C GLN A 13 -0.05 -12.34 6.17
N TYR A 14 0.41 -13.42 6.81
CA TYR A 14 0.93 -14.58 6.10
C TYR A 14 -0.17 -15.52 5.54
N VAL A 15 -1.46 -15.33 5.89
CA VAL A 15 -2.50 -16.36 5.65
C VAL A 15 -3.62 -15.93 4.67
N GLY A 16 -3.60 -14.73 4.09
CA GLY A 16 -4.65 -14.39 3.12
C GLY A 16 -4.25 -13.25 2.20
N GLY A 17 -4.28 -13.52 0.89
CA GLY A 17 -4.46 -12.48 -0.13
C GLY A 17 -5.74 -11.67 0.13
N TYR A 18 -6.03 -10.67 -0.69
CA TYR A 18 -7.17 -9.77 -0.50
C TYR A 18 -8.51 -10.51 -0.29
N CYS A 19 -8.95 -10.63 0.97
CA CYS A 19 -10.34 -10.45 1.39
C CYS A 19 -10.48 -10.25 2.91
N ASP A 20 -9.64 -10.83 3.76
CA ASP A 20 -9.96 -10.86 5.20
C ASP A 20 -9.40 -9.68 6.02
N ILE A 21 -8.35 -9.01 5.55
CA ILE A 21 -7.75 -7.88 6.28
C ILE A 21 -8.61 -6.61 6.11
N TYR A 22 -9.32 -6.46 4.99
CA TYR A 22 -10.08 -5.22 4.68
C TYR A 22 -11.26 -5.02 5.60
N ASP A 23 -12.07 -6.06 5.80
CA ASP A 23 -13.24 -5.95 6.66
C ASP A 23 -12.81 -5.73 8.13
N ASP A 24 -11.80 -6.44 8.63
CA ASP A 24 -11.33 -6.27 10.01
C ASP A 24 -10.71 -4.89 10.28
N VAL A 25 -9.93 -4.39 9.31
CA VAL A 25 -9.28 -3.08 9.36
C VAL A 25 -10.31 -1.94 9.29
N PHE A 26 -11.28 -2.02 8.37
CA PHE A 26 -12.37 -1.03 8.32
C PHE A 26 -13.31 -1.11 9.52
N ASN A 27 -13.61 -2.32 10.03
CA ASN A 27 -14.46 -2.49 11.21
C ASN A 27 -13.80 -1.98 12.51
N ALA A 28 -12.46 -1.99 12.58
CA ALA A 28 -11.71 -1.48 13.73
C ALA A 28 -11.33 0.01 13.64
N ALA A 29 -11.55 0.67 12.49
CA ALA A 29 -11.19 2.08 12.29
C ALA A 29 -12.29 3.03 12.77
N THR A 30 -11.90 4.13 13.41
CA THR A 30 -12.85 5.20 13.79
C THR A 30 -12.94 6.28 12.71
N SER A 31 -11.83 6.52 11.99
CA SER A 31 -11.74 7.45 10.85
C SER A 31 -10.67 6.96 9.88
N MET A 32 -11.02 6.74 8.61
CA MET A 32 -10.11 6.16 7.62
C MET A 32 -10.40 6.66 6.20
N ASN A 33 -9.34 6.83 5.42
CA ASN A 33 -9.44 7.15 4.00
C ASN A 33 -8.41 6.35 3.21
N LYS A 34 -8.68 6.20 1.92
CA LYS A 34 -7.87 5.42 0.99
C LYS A 34 -7.65 6.14 -0.32
N ARG A 35 -6.47 5.95 -0.91
CA ARG A 35 -6.15 6.41 -2.25
C ARG A 35 -5.53 5.28 -3.07
N LYS A 36 -5.95 5.19 -4.33
CA LYS A 36 -5.61 4.12 -5.26
C LYS A 36 -4.99 4.73 -6.52
N TYR A 37 -3.85 4.19 -6.93
CA TYR A 37 -3.18 4.55 -8.17
C TYR A 37 -3.01 3.29 -9.04
N PRO A 38 -4.04 2.92 -9.82
CA PRO A 38 -3.95 1.78 -10.72
C PRO A 38 -3.08 2.10 -11.94
N PHE A 39 -2.31 1.14 -12.41
CA PHE A 39 -1.51 1.24 -13.64
C PHE A 39 -1.35 -0.16 -14.25
N LYS A 40 -0.96 -0.23 -15.52
CA LYS A 40 -0.91 -1.50 -16.25
C LYS A 40 0.46 -1.70 -16.89
N VAL A 41 1.04 -2.89 -16.72
CA VAL A 41 2.29 -3.30 -17.37
C VAL A 41 2.02 -4.57 -18.16
N GLY A 42 2.08 -4.48 -19.49
CA GLY A 42 1.68 -5.59 -20.35
C GLY A 42 0.21 -5.98 -20.12
N ASN A 43 -0.03 -7.23 -19.67
CA ASN A 43 -1.37 -7.72 -19.32
C ASN A 43 -1.70 -7.65 -17.83
N THR A 44 -0.72 -7.33 -16.99
CA THR A 44 -0.87 -7.30 -15.53
C THR A 44 -1.32 -5.91 -15.08
N GLU A 45 -2.35 -5.87 -14.24
CA GLU A 45 -2.79 -4.67 -13.55
C GLU A 45 -2.09 -4.60 -12.20
N TYR A 46 -1.47 -3.45 -11.95
CA TYR A 46 -0.87 -3.10 -10.67
C TYR A 46 -1.67 -1.97 -10.03
N ILE A 47 -1.59 -1.90 -8.71
CA ILE A 47 -2.17 -0.81 -7.94
C ILE A 47 -1.26 -0.46 -6.77
N ILE A 48 -0.86 0.81 -6.70
CA ILE A 48 -0.34 1.38 -5.45
C ILE A 48 -1.54 1.83 -4.65
N TRP A 49 -1.69 1.29 -3.46
CA TRP A 49 -2.79 1.61 -2.56
C TRP A 49 -2.23 2.20 -1.27
N MET A 50 -2.68 3.41 -0.95
CA MET A 50 -2.33 4.15 0.26
C MET A 50 -3.53 4.28 1.18
N TRP A 51 -3.28 4.27 2.47
CA TRP A 51 -4.30 4.42 3.51
C TRP A 51 -3.80 5.28 4.64
N LYS A 52 -4.69 6.12 5.17
CA LYS A 52 -4.42 6.93 6.35
C LYS A 52 -5.64 6.98 7.25
N GLY A 53 -5.42 7.04 8.55
CA GLY A 53 -6.53 7.11 9.50
C GLY A 53 -6.11 6.85 10.92
N ASP A 54 -7.09 6.48 11.74
CA ASP A 54 -6.94 6.16 13.14
C ASP A 54 -7.69 4.88 13.50
N TYR A 55 -6.92 3.85 13.82
CA TYR A 55 -7.42 2.57 14.28
C TYR A 55 -7.61 2.56 15.78
N LEU A 56 -8.75 2.02 16.23
CA LEU A 56 -8.99 1.84 17.65
C LEU A 56 -7.85 1.00 18.28
N ASN A 57 -7.18 1.54 19.29
CA ASN A 57 -6.03 0.97 20.02
C ASN A 57 -4.67 0.94 19.27
N LEU A 58 -4.64 1.06 17.95
CA LEU A 58 -3.39 1.15 17.17
C LEU A 58 -2.98 2.62 16.90
N GLY A 59 -3.96 3.53 16.90
CA GLY A 59 -3.78 4.97 16.80
C GLY A 59 -3.68 5.50 15.38
N ALA A 60 -3.28 6.76 15.27
CA ALA A 60 -3.11 7.45 14.00
C ALA A 60 -1.92 6.91 13.20
N GLY A 61 -2.05 6.86 11.89
CA GLY A 61 -0.98 6.41 11.01
C GLY A 61 -1.40 6.18 9.57
N GLY A 62 -0.69 5.27 8.92
CA GLY A 62 -0.96 4.93 7.53
C GLY A 62 -0.16 3.76 6.99
N GLU A 63 -0.46 3.41 5.75
CA GLU A 63 0.21 2.36 5.00
C GLU A 63 0.25 2.67 3.51
N VAL A 64 1.24 2.08 2.85
CA VAL A 64 1.38 2.08 1.39
C VAL A 64 1.75 0.66 0.98
N GLY A 65 1.08 0.13 -0.03
CA GLY A 65 1.38 -1.17 -0.60
C GLY A 65 1.26 -1.19 -2.11
N ILE A 66 2.01 -2.11 -2.73
CA ILE A 66 1.87 -2.45 -4.13
C ILE A 66 1.22 -3.83 -4.26
N TYR A 67 0.21 -3.89 -5.11
CA TYR A 67 -0.57 -5.09 -5.37
C TYR A 67 -0.70 -5.31 -6.87
N ASP A 68 -0.88 -6.56 -7.27
CA ASP A 68 -1.08 -6.95 -8.65
C ASP A 68 -2.22 -7.97 -8.79
N ASN A 69 -2.79 -8.08 -9.97
CA ASN A 69 -3.79 -9.11 -10.28
C ASN A 69 -3.17 -10.37 -10.89
N SER A 70 -1.84 -10.51 -10.87
CA SER A 70 -1.15 -11.62 -11.55
C SER A 70 -1.36 -12.97 -10.85
N HIS A 71 -1.84 -12.96 -9.62
CA HIS A 71 -2.09 -14.18 -8.86
C HIS A 71 -3.34 -14.91 -9.35
N SER A 72 -3.13 -16.19 -9.67
CA SER A 72 -4.14 -17.10 -10.18
C SER A 72 -5.04 -17.62 -9.07
N VAL A 73 -6.34 -17.70 -9.32
CA VAL A 73 -7.20 -18.61 -8.53
C VAL A 73 -6.76 -20.03 -8.86
N PRO A 74 -6.25 -20.82 -7.91
CA PRO A 74 -5.76 -22.16 -8.19
C PRO A 74 -6.91 -23.08 -8.60
N SER A 75 -6.61 -24.07 -9.44
CA SER A 75 -7.57 -25.11 -9.80
C SER A 75 -8.08 -25.83 -8.54
N LEU A 76 -9.39 -25.78 -8.28
CA LEU A 76 -10.02 -26.55 -7.22
C LEU A 76 -10.58 -27.86 -7.77
N ASN A 77 -10.27 -28.98 -7.10
CA ASN A 77 -11.00 -30.24 -7.27
C ASN A 77 -12.05 -30.37 -6.17
N ILE A 78 -13.32 -30.31 -6.55
CA ILE A 78 -14.43 -30.58 -5.63
C ILE A 78 -15.11 -31.87 -6.06
N LYS A 79 -14.86 -32.96 -5.32
CA LYS A 79 -15.49 -34.28 -5.53
C LYS A 79 -15.44 -34.75 -7.01
N GLY A 80 -14.29 -34.60 -7.66
CA GLY A 80 -14.10 -35.05 -9.06
C GLY A 80 -14.44 -34.01 -10.12
N VAL A 81 -14.91 -32.81 -9.75
CA VAL A 81 -15.05 -31.67 -10.66
C VAL A 81 -13.81 -30.79 -10.52
N ASN A 82 -13.02 -30.68 -11.60
CA ASN A 82 -11.87 -29.78 -11.67
C ASN A 82 -12.31 -28.42 -12.23
N THR A 83 -11.95 -27.34 -11.54
CA THR A 83 -12.01 -25.98 -12.07
C THR A 83 -10.64 -25.61 -12.65
N PRO A 84 -10.56 -24.93 -13.80
CA PRO A 84 -9.28 -24.43 -14.31
C PRO A 84 -8.73 -23.34 -13.40
N ALA A 85 -7.40 -23.20 -13.34
CA ALA A 85 -6.81 -22.01 -12.75
C ALA A 85 -7.21 -20.78 -13.58
N ILE A 86 -7.50 -19.67 -12.92
CA ILE A 86 -7.87 -18.41 -13.58
C ILE A 86 -6.86 -17.34 -13.18
N ASP A 87 -6.09 -16.86 -14.16
CA ASP A 87 -5.12 -15.78 -13.97
C ASP A 87 -5.80 -14.43 -14.26
N ASN A 88 -5.27 -13.34 -13.68
CA ASN A 88 -5.71 -11.97 -13.99
C ASN A 88 -7.21 -11.72 -13.77
N VAL A 89 -7.78 -12.30 -12.71
CA VAL A 89 -9.19 -12.08 -12.35
C VAL A 89 -9.42 -10.59 -12.07
N PRO A 90 -10.26 -9.89 -12.86
CA PRO A 90 -10.50 -8.47 -12.65
C PRO A 90 -11.07 -8.21 -11.25
N GLY A 91 -10.44 -7.30 -10.50
CA GLY A 91 -10.85 -6.94 -9.15
C GLY A 91 -10.27 -7.80 -8.02
N LEU A 92 -9.51 -8.86 -8.33
CA LEU A 92 -8.70 -9.60 -7.36
C LEU A 92 -7.26 -9.08 -7.41
N TYR A 93 -6.78 -8.50 -6.31
CA TYR A 93 -5.40 -7.98 -6.20
C TYR A 93 -4.69 -8.67 -5.05
N GLU A 94 -3.50 -9.19 -5.25
CA GLU A 94 -2.66 -9.76 -4.19
C GLU A 94 -1.41 -8.92 -3.98
N VAL A 95 -0.78 -9.07 -2.82
CA VAL A 95 0.48 -8.37 -2.54
C VAL A 95 1.54 -8.77 -3.56
N SER A 96 2.17 -7.78 -4.19
CA SER A 96 3.16 -8.06 -5.24
C SER A 96 4.50 -8.44 -4.63
N LYS A 97 4.62 -9.69 -4.15
CA LYS A 97 5.81 -10.15 -3.43
C LYS A 97 7.08 -10.11 -4.26
N GLU A 98 6.94 -10.34 -5.57
CA GLU A 98 8.03 -10.38 -6.53
C GLU A 98 8.42 -8.99 -7.05
N ASN A 99 7.52 -7.99 -6.94
CA ASN A 99 7.76 -6.60 -7.34
C ASN A 99 7.80 -5.66 -6.13
N SER A 100 8.57 -6.04 -5.11
CA SER A 100 8.81 -5.20 -3.93
C SER A 100 9.58 -3.93 -4.32
N LEU A 101 9.14 -2.77 -3.83
CA LEU A 101 9.76 -1.48 -4.12
C LEU A 101 10.43 -0.92 -2.85
N ASN A 102 11.51 -0.16 -3.02
CA ASN A 102 12.03 0.65 -1.93
C ASN A 102 11.02 1.75 -1.62
N MET A 103 10.55 1.82 -0.38
CA MET A 103 9.54 2.79 0.04
C MET A 103 9.92 3.44 1.36
N THR A 104 9.61 4.73 1.50
CA THR A 104 9.62 5.45 2.77
C THR A 104 8.19 5.89 3.12
N LEU A 105 7.91 6.01 4.42
CA LEU A 105 6.60 6.45 4.89
C LEU A 105 6.74 7.32 6.13
N ASN A 106 6.11 8.48 6.09
CA ASN A 106 6.01 9.44 7.17
C ASN A 106 4.55 9.84 7.34
N ALA A 107 4.13 10.01 8.60
CA ALA A 107 2.82 10.52 8.94
C ALA A 107 2.93 11.69 9.91
N THR A 108 2.17 12.75 9.64
CA THR A 108 2.03 13.91 10.53
C THR A 108 0.56 14.22 10.77
N ILE A 109 0.27 14.88 11.90
CA ILE A 109 -1.04 15.49 12.17
C ILE A 109 -0.93 16.98 11.86
N ASN A 110 -1.84 17.50 11.05
CA ASN A 110 -1.91 18.89 10.61
C ASN A 110 -0.57 19.42 10.06
N ASP A 111 0.17 18.57 9.35
CA ASP A 111 1.49 18.86 8.77
C ASP A 111 2.56 19.35 9.78
N SER A 112 2.34 19.15 11.08
CA SER A 112 3.16 19.76 12.15
C SER A 112 3.61 18.77 13.23
N THR A 113 2.74 17.85 13.64
CA THR A 113 3.05 16.87 14.68
C THR A 113 3.42 15.55 14.05
N THR A 114 4.69 15.15 14.13
CA THR A 114 5.13 13.84 13.62
C THR A 114 4.51 12.70 14.43
N VAL A 115 3.77 11.85 13.72
CA VAL A 115 3.23 10.58 14.25
C VAL A 115 4.32 9.52 14.19
N PHE A 116 4.95 9.38 13.02
CA PHE A 116 6.13 8.54 12.81
C PHE A 116 6.87 8.94 11.53
N ASN A 117 8.13 8.52 11.43
CA ASN A 117 8.94 8.56 10.22
C ASN A 117 9.63 7.20 10.06
N TRP A 118 9.44 6.54 8.93
CA TRP A 118 9.87 5.18 8.69
C TRP A 118 10.58 5.04 7.35
N ASN A 119 11.82 4.57 7.40
CA ASN A 119 12.61 4.19 6.24
C ASN A 119 13.24 2.81 6.52
N PRO A 120 12.70 1.72 5.92
CA PRO A 120 13.21 0.38 6.12
C PRO A 120 14.55 0.11 5.42
N GLY A 121 14.96 0.94 4.45
CA GLY A 121 16.24 0.80 3.73
C GLY A 121 16.36 -0.48 2.88
N LYS A 122 15.26 -1.20 2.66
CA LYS A 122 15.17 -2.43 1.87
C LYS A 122 13.86 -2.44 1.08
N PRO A 123 13.77 -3.18 -0.05
CA PRO A 123 12.53 -3.28 -0.80
C PRO A 123 11.44 -3.97 0.04
N ASN A 124 10.22 -3.48 -0.03
CA ASN A 124 9.05 -4.12 0.58
C ASN A 124 7.86 -3.98 -0.37
N TRP A 125 6.96 -4.95 -0.42
CA TRP A 125 5.68 -4.79 -1.14
C TRP A 125 4.66 -4.00 -0.31
N TRP A 126 4.93 -3.78 0.97
CA TRP A 126 4.04 -3.08 1.89
C TRP A 126 4.85 -2.46 3.03
N ILE A 127 4.48 -1.23 3.40
CA ILE A 127 5.10 -0.45 4.46
C ILE A 127 4.00 0.22 5.28
N THR A 128 4.13 0.19 6.62
CA THR A 128 3.14 0.79 7.52
C THR A 128 3.79 1.40 8.76
N GLY A 129 3.11 2.38 9.34
CA GLY A 129 3.35 2.85 10.69
C GLY A 129 2.04 3.25 11.37
N TRP A 130 1.89 2.86 12.64
CA TRP A 130 0.77 3.28 13.51
C TRP A 130 1.31 3.65 14.89
N ASN A 131 0.82 4.75 15.44
CA ASN A 131 1.28 5.23 16.74
C ASN A 131 0.11 5.32 17.74
N PRO A 132 0.03 4.38 18.70
CA PRO A 132 -1.05 4.32 19.67
C PRO A 132 -1.17 5.54 20.57
N LYS A 133 -0.13 6.38 20.66
CA LYS A 133 -0.16 7.62 21.44
C LYS A 133 -1.12 8.66 20.88
N PHE A 134 -1.43 8.59 19.59
CA PHE A 134 -2.35 9.49 18.91
C PHE A 134 -3.63 8.70 18.63
N GLN A 135 -4.74 9.08 19.26
CA GLN A 135 -6.04 8.42 19.15
C GLN A 135 -7.13 9.47 18.88
N ASN A 136 -8.24 9.03 18.29
CA ASN A 136 -9.37 9.87 17.89
C ASN A 136 -8.99 11.04 16.96
N ILE A 137 -8.03 10.81 16.07
CA ILE A 137 -7.62 11.76 15.04
C ILE A 137 -8.44 11.51 13.77
N ALA A 138 -9.11 12.54 13.28
CA ALA A 138 -9.79 12.46 11.98
C ALA A 138 -8.76 12.27 10.85
N GLU A 139 -9.05 11.36 9.91
CA GLU A 139 -8.16 11.02 8.79
C GLU A 139 -7.73 12.25 7.97
N GLU A 140 -8.62 13.22 7.83
CA GLU A 140 -8.41 14.50 7.12
C GLU A 140 -7.31 15.36 7.73
N ASN A 141 -7.02 15.17 9.02
CA ASN A 141 -5.95 15.84 9.74
C ASN A 141 -4.62 15.08 9.62
N ILE A 142 -4.63 13.84 9.13
CA ILE A 142 -3.42 13.04 8.93
C ILE A 142 -2.87 13.35 7.55
N VAL A 143 -1.57 13.64 7.48
CA VAL A 143 -0.83 13.82 6.23
C VAL A 143 0.13 12.67 6.09
N LEU A 144 0.02 11.92 5.00
CA LEU A 144 1.02 10.94 4.63
C LEU A 144 1.98 11.51 3.62
N SER A 145 3.26 11.20 3.78
CA SER A 145 4.28 11.54 2.81
C SER A 145 5.36 10.48 2.75
N GLY A 146 6.10 10.43 1.65
CA GLY A 146 7.19 9.48 1.50
C GLY A 146 7.63 9.38 0.05
N THR A 147 8.38 8.33 -0.24
CA THR A 147 8.97 8.08 -1.56
C THR A 147 8.68 6.64 -1.97
N ILE A 148 8.42 6.42 -3.25
CA ILE A 148 8.40 5.10 -3.89
C ILE A 148 9.49 5.11 -4.95
N ASP A 149 10.38 4.13 -4.88
CA ASP A 149 11.54 3.99 -5.75
C ASP A 149 11.29 2.83 -6.72
N PHE A 150 11.17 3.17 -8.01
CA PHE A 150 11.00 2.23 -9.12
C PHE A 150 12.32 1.96 -9.85
N SER A 151 13.48 2.35 -9.30
CA SER A 151 14.77 2.04 -9.90
C SER A 151 14.92 0.52 -10.09
N GLY A 152 15.30 0.11 -11.31
CA GLY A 152 15.34 -1.31 -11.70
C GLY A 152 13.99 -1.89 -12.19
N HIS A 153 12.92 -1.10 -12.18
CA HIS A 153 11.57 -1.46 -12.65
C HIS A 153 11.07 -0.47 -13.71
N ASP A 154 11.81 -0.31 -14.81
CA ASP A 154 11.60 0.75 -15.81
C ASP A 154 10.22 0.70 -16.50
N ASP A 155 9.66 -0.50 -16.67
CA ASP A 155 8.34 -0.73 -17.25
C ASP A 155 7.22 -0.27 -16.31
N MET A 156 7.35 -0.57 -15.01
CA MET A 156 6.47 -0.08 -13.95
C MET A 156 6.58 1.43 -13.80
N TRP A 157 7.79 1.97 -13.79
CA TRP A 157 8.04 3.42 -13.77
C TRP A 157 7.33 4.12 -14.93
N SER A 158 7.59 3.68 -16.16
CA SER A 158 7.03 4.29 -17.36
C SER A 158 5.50 4.26 -17.36
N SER A 159 4.92 3.13 -16.92
CA SER A 159 3.47 2.93 -16.85
C SER A 159 2.83 3.77 -15.74
N PHE A 160 3.45 3.83 -14.56
CA PHE A 160 2.98 4.62 -13.43
C PHE A 160 3.09 6.13 -13.71
N TYR A 161 4.21 6.59 -14.26
CA TYR A 161 4.41 7.97 -14.70
C TYR A 161 3.35 8.36 -15.73
N SER A 162 3.17 7.56 -16.78
CA SER A 162 2.19 7.86 -17.83
C SER A 162 0.75 7.93 -17.31
N ALA A 163 0.41 7.11 -16.32
CA ALA A 163 -0.93 7.09 -15.73
C ALA A 163 -1.18 8.26 -14.77
N HIS A 164 -0.17 8.70 -14.01
CA HIS A 164 -0.37 9.57 -12.83
C HIS A 164 0.48 10.84 -12.81
N ASN A 165 1.23 11.20 -13.86
CA ASN A 165 2.08 12.41 -13.90
C ASN A 165 1.35 13.77 -13.74
N ARG A 166 0.01 13.76 -13.68
CA ARG A 166 -0.81 14.95 -13.42
C ARG A 166 -1.39 14.99 -12.01
N ASP A 167 -1.15 13.96 -11.18
CA ASP A 167 -1.64 13.95 -9.81
C ASP A 167 -0.85 14.93 -8.94
N PHE A 168 -1.56 15.85 -8.30
CA PHE A 168 -0.95 16.92 -7.49
C PHE A 168 -0.34 16.42 -6.17
N ASN A 169 -0.62 15.19 -5.75
CA ASN A 169 -0.04 14.57 -4.57
C ASN A 169 1.26 13.82 -4.89
N LEU A 170 1.63 13.73 -6.18
CA LEU A 170 2.80 13.00 -6.66
C LEU A 170 3.79 13.97 -7.30
N THR A 171 5.05 13.90 -6.88
CA THR A 171 6.17 14.62 -7.50
C THR A 171 7.12 13.59 -8.10
N PHE A 172 7.21 13.58 -9.41
CA PHE A 172 8.01 12.61 -10.15
C PHE A 172 9.43 13.12 -10.38
N HIS A 173 10.40 12.22 -10.22
CA HIS A 173 11.82 12.47 -10.48
C HIS A 173 12.32 11.51 -11.58
N PRO A 174 12.21 11.90 -12.86
CA PRO A 174 12.53 11.02 -13.99
C PRO A 174 13.97 10.56 -14.06
N ASP A 175 14.93 11.32 -13.53
CA ASP A 175 16.35 10.95 -13.58
C ASP A 175 16.68 9.77 -12.66
N THR A 176 15.88 9.56 -11.62
CA THR A 176 16.10 8.53 -10.59
C THR A 176 15.03 7.46 -10.56
N HIS A 177 14.00 7.57 -11.41
CA HIS A 177 12.80 6.70 -11.38
C HIS A 177 12.16 6.62 -9.99
N THR A 178 12.11 7.76 -9.29
CA THR A 178 11.47 7.86 -7.97
C THR A 178 10.28 8.81 -8.01
N VAL A 179 9.33 8.59 -7.12
CA VAL A 179 8.18 9.47 -6.91
C VAL A 179 8.05 9.78 -5.43
N ASP A 180 8.00 11.07 -5.11
CA ASP A 180 7.59 11.51 -3.79
C ASP A 180 6.08 11.68 -3.76
N PHE A 181 5.44 11.25 -2.68
CA PHE A 181 4.04 11.50 -2.43
C PHE A 181 3.84 12.39 -1.20
N LYS A 182 2.85 13.26 -1.25
CA LYS A 182 2.30 13.99 -0.10
C LYS A 182 0.79 14.05 -0.21
N TRP A 183 0.10 13.27 0.62
CA TRP A 183 -1.35 13.18 0.66
C TRP A 183 -1.90 13.86 1.91
N GLN A 184 -2.46 15.06 1.72
CA GLN A 184 -3.06 15.87 2.77
C GLN A 184 -4.59 15.75 2.82
N LYS A 185 -5.27 15.76 1.67
CA LYS A 185 -6.73 15.59 1.54
C LYS A 185 -7.02 14.57 0.45
#